data_AF-A0A023BUU4-F1
#
_entry.id   AF-A0A023BUU4-F1
#
_cell.length_a   1.000
_cell.length_b   1.000
_cell.length_c   1.000
_cell.angle_alpha   90.00
_cell.angle_beta   90.00
_cell.angle_gamma   90.00
#
_symmetry.space_group_name_H-M   'P 1'
#
loop_
_entity.id
_entity.type
_entity.pdbx_description
1 polymer ?
#
loop_
_entity_poly.entity_id
_entity_poly.type
_entity_poly.pdbx_seq_one_letter_code
_entity_poly.pdbx_strand_id
1 'polypeptide(L)'
;MNIIIKQIKIMERMDQLIRLQATGTPEDFASSLEISKTKLYRVIDIMRTLNAPIEYDIILQSFVYAEAVGFRFGFYRKKQKHKKLNSLAR
;
A
#
# COMPACT_ATOMS: atom_id res chain seq x y z
N MET A 1 16.70 -2.73 -15.35
CA MET A 1 15.43 -2.77 -14.58
C MET A 1 15.36 -1.55 -13.68
N ASN A 2 14.35 -0.69 -13.85
CA ASN A 2 14.26 0.60 -13.16
C ASN A 2 14.04 0.38 -11.65
N ILE A 3 14.96 0.87 -10.82
CA ILE A 3 14.97 0.69 -9.35
C ILE A 3 13.63 1.08 -8.71
N ILE A 4 12.99 2.13 -9.24
CA ILE A 4 11.71 2.65 -8.79
C ILE A 4 10.59 1.60 -8.95
N ILE A 5 10.52 0.91 -10.09
CA ILE A 5 9.50 -0.12 -10.36
C ILE A 5 9.61 -1.29 -9.38
N LYS A 6 10.84 -1.68 -9.01
CA LYS A 6 11.05 -2.76 -8.03
C LYS A 6 10.50 -2.36 -6.65
N GLN A 7 10.70 -1.12 -6.22
CA GLN A 7 10.20 -0.64 -4.93
C GLN A 7 8.67 -0.57 -4.92
N ILE A 8 8.05 -0.11 -6.01
CA ILE A 8 6.59 -0.09 -6.14
C ILE A 8 6.01 -1.50 -5.99
N LYS A 9 6.58 -2.49 -6.69
CA LYS A 9 6.13 -3.90 -6.57
C LYS A 9 6.25 -4.45 -5.15
N ILE A 10 7.31 -4.08 -4.42
CA ILE A 10 7.46 -4.48 -3.01
C ILE A 10 6.35 -3.84 -2.18
N MET A 11 6.08 -2.54 -2.36
CA MET A 11 5.01 -1.86 -1.63
C MET A 11 3.62 -2.42 -1.95
N GLU A 12 3.34 -2.80 -3.21
CA GLU A 12 2.08 -3.47 -3.59
C GLU A 12 1.92 -4.81 -2.86
N ARG A 13 2.99 -5.62 -2.82
CA ARG A 13 2.99 -6.92 -2.14
C ARG A 13 2.86 -6.76 -0.62
N MET A 14 3.48 -5.73 -0.05
CA MET A 14 3.33 -5.36 1.36
C MET A 14 1.91 -4.93 1.69
N ASP A 15 1.31 -4.03 0.91
CA ASP A 15 -0.08 -3.58 1.12
C ASP A 15 -1.05 -4.76 1.11
N GLN A 16 -0.90 -5.71 0.18
CA GLN A 16 -1.72 -6.92 0.15
C GLN A 16 -1.58 -7.75 1.42
N LEU A 17 -0.35 -8.01 1.89
CA LEU A 17 -0.10 -8.84 3.07
C LEU A 17 -0.58 -8.16 4.36
N ILE A 18 -0.39 -6.84 4.49
CA ILE A 18 -0.86 -6.04 5.64
C ILE A 18 -2.39 -6.03 5.69
N ARG A 19 -3.08 -5.87 4.55
CA ARG A 19 -4.55 -5.95 4.48
C ARG A 19 -5.10 -7.30 4.91
N LEU A 20 -4.41 -8.37 4.53
CA LEU A 20 -4.78 -9.73 4.90
C LEU A 20 -4.33 -10.10 6.31
N GLN A 21 -3.60 -9.20 7.00
CA GLN A 21 -2.97 -9.45 8.30
C GLN A 21 -2.10 -10.71 8.31
N ALA A 22 -1.53 -11.06 7.15
CA ALA A 22 -0.78 -12.27 6.90
C ALA A 22 0.73 -12.02 6.82
N THR A 23 1.23 -11.00 7.53
CA THR A 23 2.66 -10.66 7.49
C THR A 23 3.50 -11.55 8.40
N GLY A 24 2.90 -12.08 9.48
CA GLY A 24 3.64 -12.75 10.54
C GLY A 24 4.63 -11.80 11.23
N THR A 25 5.65 -12.39 11.85
CA THR A 25 6.72 -11.62 12.48
C THR A 25 7.47 -10.78 11.45
N PRO A 26 8.24 -9.76 11.86
CA PRO A 26 9.05 -8.99 10.92
C PRO A 26 10.05 -9.83 10.11
N GLU A 27 10.46 -11.00 10.63
CA GLU A 27 11.32 -11.95 9.92
C GLU A 27 10.56 -12.74 8.85
N ASP A 28 9.35 -13.19 9.18
CA ASP A 28 8.47 -13.89 8.23
C ASP A 28 8.04 -12.94 7.10
N PHE A 29 7.75 -11.68 7.43
CA PHE A 29 7.35 -10.68 6.45
C PHE A 29 8.49 -10.36 5.48
N ALA A 30 9.70 -10.18 6.01
CA ALA A 30 10.89 -9.93 5.20
C ALA A 30 11.20 -11.12 4.27
N SER A 31 11.09 -12.34 4.80
CA SER A 31 11.30 -13.59 4.05
C SER A 31 10.25 -13.76 2.95
N SER A 32 8.98 -13.49 3.24
CA SER A 32 7.87 -13.54 2.26
C SER A 32 8.05 -12.56 1.10
N LEU A 33 8.77 -11.46 1.32
CA LEU A 33 9.07 -10.44 0.30
C LEU A 33 10.46 -10.63 -0.34
N GLU A 34 11.22 -11.64 0.08
CA GLU A 34 12.59 -11.92 -0.37
C GLU A 34 13.52 -10.70 -0.19
N ILE A 35 13.39 -10.01 0.94
CA ILE A 35 14.21 -8.86 1.33
C ILE A 35 14.81 -9.05 2.72
N SER A 36 15.85 -8.26 3.04
CA SER A 36 16.37 -8.23 4.40
C SER A 36 15.43 -7.50 5.36
N LYS A 37 15.47 -7.86 6.65
CA LYS A 37 14.74 -7.19 7.73
C LYS A 37 15.00 -5.67 7.75
N THR A 38 16.24 -5.23 7.54
CA THR A 38 16.59 -3.81 7.43
C THR A 38 15.88 -3.14 6.25
N LYS A 39 15.78 -3.82 5.10
CA LYS A 39 15.10 -3.28 3.93
C LYS A 39 13.59 -3.22 4.14
N LEU A 40 13.00 -4.22 4.80
CA LEU A 40 11.59 -4.20 5.20
C LEU A 40 11.27 -2.91 5.97
N TYR A 41 12.00 -2.63 7.05
CA TYR A 41 11.76 -1.43 7.85
C TYR A 41 11.95 -0.13 7.07
N ARG A 42 12.94 -0.06 6.16
CA ARG A 42 13.09 1.09 5.25
C ARG A 42 11.88 1.29 4.35
N VAL A 43 11.30 0.20 3.81
CA VAL A 43 10.11 0.30 2.96
C VAL A 43 8.87 0.67 3.79
N ILE A 44 8.73 0.13 5.00
CA ILE A 44 7.66 0.55 5.93
C ILE A 44 7.76 2.04 6.24
N ASP A 45 8.96 2.56 6.51
CA ASP A 45 9.19 3.97 6.78
C ASP A 45 8.83 4.87 5.59
N ILE A 46 9.17 4.43 4.38
CA ILE A 46 8.73 5.09 3.14
C ILE A 46 7.20 5.08 3.04
N MET A 47 6.54 3.95 3.29
CA MET A 47 5.07 3.86 3.25
C MET A 47 4.43 4.78 4.30
N ARG A 48 5.01 4.88 5.50
CA ARG A 48 4.56 5.84 6.55
C ARG A 48 4.72 7.29 6.11
N THR A 49 5.83 7.63 5.46
CA THR A 49 6.05 8.95 4.85
C THR A 49 5.00 9.26 3.77
N LEU A 50 4.45 8.23 3.12
CA LEU A 50 3.33 8.33 2.18
C LEU A 50 1.94 8.29 2.87
N ASN A 51 1.88 8.54 4.19
CA ASN A 51 0.68 8.53 5.02
C ASN A 51 0.00 7.16 5.16
N ALA A 52 0.77 6.06 5.11
CA ALA A 52 0.25 4.75 5.49
C ALA A 52 0.33 4.55 7.01
N PRO A 53 -0.79 4.41 7.73
CA PRO A 53 -0.82 4.23 9.18
C PRO A 53 -0.53 2.76 9.53
N ILE A 54 0.74 2.35 9.39
CA ILE A 54 1.20 0.98 9.61
C ILE A 54 1.72 0.81 11.04
N GLU A 55 1.07 -0.09 11.78
CA GLU A 55 1.43 -0.47 13.14
C GLU A 55 1.75 -1.97 13.21
N TYR A 56 2.52 -2.37 14.23
CA TYR A 56 2.79 -3.79 14.47
C TYR A 56 1.96 -4.23 15.68
N ASP A 57 1.04 -5.16 15.44
CA ASP A 57 0.24 -5.76 16.48
C ASP A 57 0.99 -6.98 17.05
N ILE A 58 1.33 -6.90 18.35
CA ILE A 58 2.10 -7.93 19.05
C ILE A 58 1.25 -9.18 19.30
N ILE A 59 -0.06 -9.03 19.48
CA ILE A 59 -1.00 -10.11 19.79
C ILE A 59 -1.26 -10.93 18.52
N LEU A 60 -1.50 -10.24 17.40
CA LEU A 60 -1.69 -10.87 16.09
C LEU A 60 -0.37 -11.28 15.43
N GLN A 61 0.76 -10.82 15.98
CA GLN A 61 2.09 -10.95 15.37
C GLN A 61 2.07 -10.55 13.89
N SER A 62 1.53 -9.37 13.61
CA SER A 62 1.28 -8.95 12.24
C SER A 62 1.30 -7.43 12.10
N PHE A 63 1.71 -6.94 10.94
CA PHE A 63 1.57 -5.54 10.60
C PHE A 63 0.14 -5.27 10.14
N VAL A 64 -0.47 -4.23 10.70
CA VAL A 64 -1.86 -3.85 10.45
C VAL A 64 -1.97 -2.38 10.08
N TYR A 65 -3.04 -2.03 9.37
CA TYR A 65 -3.40 -0.64 9.15
C TYR A 65 -4.31 -0.17 10.28
N ALA A 66 -3.94 0.93 10.95
CA ALA A 66 -4.78 1.53 11.98
C ALA A 66 -6.06 2.17 11.39
N GLU A 67 -6.05 2.51 10.10
CA GLU A 67 -7.15 3.16 9.40
C GLU A 67 -7.37 2.55 8.01
N ALA A 68 -8.57 2.74 7.46
CA ALA A 68 -8.89 2.29 6.11
C ALA A 68 -8.12 3.11 5.07
N VAL A 69 -7.06 2.52 4.51
CA VAL A 69 -6.24 3.15 3.46
C VAL A 69 -6.36 2.42 2.13
N GLY A 70 -5.97 3.11 1.05
CA GLY A 70 -5.86 2.56 -0.30
C GLY A 70 -4.50 2.87 -0.89
N PHE A 71 -3.68 1.85 -1.19
CA PHE A 71 -2.45 2.04 -1.95
C PHE A 71 -2.73 1.92 -3.45
N ARG A 72 -2.34 2.93 -4.25
CA ARG A 72 -2.43 2.88 -5.71
C ARG A 72 -1.28 3.66 -6.32
N PHE A 73 -0.56 3.03 -7.24
CA PHE A 73 0.48 3.67 -8.03
C PHE A 73 0.19 3.51 -9.53
N GLY A 74 0.36 4.57 -10.31
CA GLY A 74 0.16 4.56 -11.76
C GLY A 74 -1.02 5.40 -12.25
N PHE A 75 -1.24 5.38 -13.57
CA PHE A 75 -2.31 6.13 -14.21
C PHE A 75 -3.65 5.41 -14.10
N TYR A 76 -4.71 6.14 -13.79
CA TYR A 76 -6.08 5.63 -13.80
C TYR A 76 -6.96 6.48 -14.72
N ARG A 77 -7.89 5.84 -15.41
CA ARG A 77 -8.87 6.55 -16.24
C ARG A 77 -9.85 7.31 -15.33
N LYS A 78 -9.83 8.64 -15.36
CA LYS A 78 -10.83 9.46 -14.68
C LYS A 78 -12.16 9.33 -15.42
N LYS A 79 -13.23 8.92 -14.74
CA LYS A 79 -14.59 9.01 -15.31
C LYS A 79 -14.93 10.49 -15.46
N GLN A 80 -15.10 10.98 -16.69
CA GLN A 80 -15.61 12.33 -16.91
C GLN A 80 -17.10 12.35 -16.50
N LYS A 81 -17.45 13.11 -15.46
CA LYS A 81 -18.86 13.47 -15.20
C LYS A 81 -19.31 14.31 -16.39
N HIS A 82 -20.10 13.73 -17.30
CA HIS A 82 -20.85 14.54 -18.25
C HIS A 82 -21.77 15.45 -17.43
N LYS A 83 -21.48 16.76 -17.39
CA LYS A 83 -22.47 17.76 -16.98
C LYS A 83 -23.63 17.62 -17.97
N LYS A 84 -24.78 17.10 -17.54
CA LYS A 84 -26.03 17.34 -18.27
C LYS A 84 -26.18 18.86 -18.36
N LEU A 85 -25.93 19.43 -19.54
CA LEU A 85 -26.35 20.78 -19.85
C LEU A 85 -27.88 20.71 -19.94
N ASN A 86 -28.56 20.99 -18.83
CA ASN A 86 -29.99 21.28 -18.88
C ASN A 86 -30.12 22.65 -19.55
N SER A 87 -30.08 22.68 -20.88
CA SER A 87 -30.56 23.83 -21.64
C SER A 87 -32.08 23.83 -21.52
N LEU A 88 -32.58 24.63 -20.58
CA LEU A 88 -33.94 25.16 -20.59
C LEU A 88 -34.11 25.91 -21.92
N ALA A 89 -34.79 25.27 -22.86
CA ALA A 89 -35.30 25.91 -24.07
C ALA A 89 -36.57 25.17 -24.49
N ARG A 90 -37.67 25.47 -23.81
CA ARG A 90 -39.02 25.51 -24.36
C ARG A 90 -39.74 26.67 -23.71
#